data_AF-A0A834EMM6-F1
#
_entry.id   AF-A0A834EMM6-F1
#
_cell.length_a   1.000
_cell.length_b   1.000
_cell.length_c   1.000
_cell.angle_alpha   90.00
_cell.angle_beta   90.00
_cell.angle_gamma   90.00
#
_symmetry.space_group_name_H-M   'P 1'
#
loop_
_entity.id
_entity.type
_entity.pdbx_description
1 polymer ?
#
loop_
_entity_poly.entity_id
_entity_poly.type
_entity_poly.pdbx_seq_one_letter_code
_entity_poly.pdbx_strand_id
1 'polypeptide(L)'
;MYPASFVFKIPSTAYVVLTSVNLFIGINGSVATFVLELFTDNKLNNINDILKSVFLIFPHFCLGRGLIDMVKNQAMADALERFGENRFVSPLSWDLVGRNLFAMAVEGVVFFLITVLIQYRFFIRPRPVKAKLPPLNDEDEDVRRERQRILDGGGQNDILEIKELTKIYRRKRKPAVDRICVGIPPGECFGLLGVNGAGKSSTFKMLTGDTTVTRGDAFLNKNSILSNIHEAHQNMGYCPQFDAITELMTGREHVEFFALLRGVPEKEVGKVGEWAIRKLGLVKYGEKYAGNYSGGNKRKLSTAMALIGEPPVVFLDEPTTGMDPKARRFLWNCALSVVKEGRSVVLTSHSMEECEALCTRMAIMVNGKFRCLGSVQHLKNRFGDGYTIVVRIAGSSPDLKPVQEFFGLAFPGSVLKEKHRNMLQYQLPSSLSSLARIFSVLSQSKKRLHIEDYSVSQTTLDQVFVNFAKDQSDDDHLKDLSLHKNQTVVDVAVLTSFLKDEKVKESYV
;
A
#
# COMPACT_ATOMS: atom_id res chain seq x y z
N MET A 1 19.93 1.89 18.78
CA MET A 1 19.44 1.15 17.59
C MET A 1 18.15 1.73 17.02
N TYR A 2 17.07 1.81 17.81
CA TYR A 2 15.75 2.28 17.36
C TYR A 2 15.71 3.65 16.65
N PRO A 3 16.42 4.71 17.10
CA PRO A 3 16.40 5.97 16.37
C PRO A 3 16.96 5.88 14.94
N ALA A 4 17.95 5.01 14.74
CA ALA A 4 18.58 4.83 13.44
C ALA A 4 17.76 3.90 12.51
N SER A 5 16.88 3.05 13.04
CA SER A 5 16.04 2.18 12.20
C SER A 5 15.06 2.97 11.33
N PHE A 6 14.67 4.18 11.74
CA PHE A 6 13.84 5.09 10.93
C PHE A 6 14.51 5.57 9.63
N VAL A 7 15.84 5.50 9.54
CA VAL A 7 16.61 5.90 8.35
C VAL A 7 16.67 4.77 7.32
N PHE A 8 16.59 3.52 7.76
CA PHE A 8 16.67 2.35 6.91
C PHE A 8 15.28 1.90 6.45
N LYS A 9 15.15 1.58 5.16
CA LYS A 9 13.91 0.99 4.62
C LYS A 9 13.77 -0.51 4.91
N ILE A 10 14.89 -1.21 5.12
CA ILE A 10 14.94 -2.66 5.31
C ILE A 10 15.40 -2.95 6.75
N PRO A 11 14.56 -3.57 7.60
CA PRO A 11 14.89 -3.81 9.00
C PRO A 11 16.11 -4.73 9.20
N SER A 12 16.28 -5.77 8.39
CA SER A 12 17.39 -6.73 8.51
C SER A 12 18.74 -6.07 8.20
N THR A 13 18.82 -5.27 7.13
CA THR A 13 20.02 -4.50 6.81
C THR A 13 20.34 -3.47 7.89
N ALA A 14 19.31 -2.80 8.44
CA ALA A 14 19.49 -1.86 9.54
C ALA A 14 20.14 -2.54 10.75
N TYR A 15 19.64 -3.71 11.14
CA TYR A 15 20.17 -4.48 12.27
C TYR A 15 21.64 -4.84 12.05
N VAL A 16 21.99 -5.40 10.88
CA VAL A 16 23.37 -5.79 10.58
C VAL A 16 24.30 -4.58 10.59
N VAL A 17 23.97 -3.54 9.82
CA VAL A 17 24.82 -2.34 9.70
C VAL A 17 25.00 -1.64 11.04
N LEU A 18 23.93 -1.45 11.81
CA LEU A 18 24.01 -0.78 13.10
C LEU A 18 24.80 -1.61 14.12
N THR A 19 24.66 -2.94 14.09
CA THR A 19 25.41 -3.82 14.98
C THR A 19 26.89 -3.79 14.62
N SER A 20 27.24 -3.87 13.33
CA SER A 20 28.62 -3.77 12.86
C SER A 20 29.26 -2.43 13.21
N VAL A 21 28.57 -1.31 12.97
CA VAL A 21 29.10 0.03 13.30
C VAL A 21 29.30 0.20 14.81
N ASN A 22 28.31 -0.19 15.62
CA ASN A 22 28.43 -0.09 17.08
C ASN A 22 29.53 -0.99 17.64
N LEU A 23 29.68 -2.20 17.11
CA LEU A 23 30.72 -3.13 17.52
C LEU A 23 32.11 -2.62 17.12
N PHE A 24 32.25 -2.05 15.91
CA PHE A 24 33.50 -1.46 15.45
C PHE A 24 33.91 -0.24 16.29
N ILE A 25 32.97 0.66 16.60
CA ILE A 25 33.22 1.81 17.48
C ILE A 25 33.59 1.32 18.89
N GLY A 26 32.86 0.34 19.43
CA GLY A 26 33.11 -0.21 20.75
C GLY A 26 34.48 -0.86 20.89
N ILE A 27 34.85 -1.75 19.96
CA ILE A 27 36.14 -2.45 19.98
C ILE A 27 37.29 -1.46 19.75
N ASN A 28 37.23 -0.63 18.69
CA ASN A 28 38.32 0.29 18.39
C ASN A 28 38.48 1.34 19.49
N GLY A 29 37.38 1.86 20.05
CA GLY A 29 37.45 2.78 21.18
C GLY A 29 38.06 2.13 22.41
N SER A 30 37.64 0.90 22.75
CA SER A 30 38.15 0.17 23.92
C SER A 30 39.64 -0.17 23.78
N VAL A 31 40.06 -0.65 22.60
CA VAL A 31 41.46 -0.97 22.30
C VAL A 31 42.31 0.31 22.26
N ALA A 32 41.84 1.38 21.62
CA ALA A 32 42.59 2.64 21.54
C ALA A 32 42.82 3.25 22.94
N THR A 33 41.79 3.28 23.79
CA THR A 33 41.92 3.79 25.16
C THR A 33 42.77 2.90 26.06
N PHE A 34 42.75 1.57 25.84
CA PHE A 34 43.65 0.64 26.53
C PHE A 34 45.11 0.85 26.13
N VAL A 35 45.39 0.94 24.82
CA VAL A 35 46.75 1.17 24.30
C VAL A 35 47.29 2.51 24.78
N LEU A 36 46.48 3.58 24.77
CA LEU A 36 46.89 4.90 25.27
C LEU A 36 47.23 4.89 26.76
N GLU A 37 46.61 4.01 27.55
CA GLU A 37 46.86 3.88 28.99
C GLU A 37 48.12 3.09 29.33
N LEU A 38 48.63 2.28 28.40
CA LEU A 38 49.90 1.58 28.56
C LEU A 38 51.12 2.53 28.43
N PHE A 39 50.94 3.70 27.82
CA PHE A 39 52.00 4.69 27.70
C PHE A 39 52.13 5.53 28.97
N THR A 40 53.37 5.73 29.44
CA THR A 40 53.68 6.40 30.71
C THR A 40 53.73 7.94 30.61
N ASP A 41 53.30 8.53 29.48
CA ASP A 41 53.34 9.98 29.25
C ASP A 41 52.10 10.66 29.84
N ASN A 42 52.33 11.64 30.74
CA ASN A 42 51.28 12.43 31.39
C ASN A 42 50.39 13.18 30.39
N LYS A 43 50.91 13.58 29.21
CA LYS A 43 50.09 14.24 28.18
C LYS A 43 49.13 13.27 27.50
N LEU A 44 49.57 12.04 27.24
CA LEU A 44 48.73 11.00 26.62
C LEU A 44 47.63 10.53 27.57
N ASN A 45 47.90 10.49 28.88
CA ASN A 45 46.90 10.17 29.89
C ASN A 45 45.77 11.22 29.96
N ASN A 46 46.09 12.52 29.91
CA ASN A 46 45.07 13.56 29.85
C ASN A 46 44.19 13.46 28.58
N ILE A 47 44.79 13.11 27.44
CA ILE A 47 44.04 12.89 26.19
C ILE A 47 43.14 11.65 26.32
N ASN A 48 43.64 10.58 26.94
CA ASN A 48 42.88 9.36 27.18
C ASN A 48 41.64 9.60 28.06
N ASP A 49 41.75 10.41 29.11
CA ASP A 49 40.62 10.72 30.00
C ASP A 49 39.52 11.55 29.31
N ILE A 50 39.92 12.43 28.39
CA ILE A 50 38.99 13.15 27.51
C ILE A 50 38.33 12.16 26.54
N LEU A 51 39.11 11.28 25.91
CA LEU A 51 38.62 10.29 24.95
C LEU A 51 37.61 9.32 25.60
N LYS A 52 37.92 8.84 26.82
CA LYS A 52 37.02 8.04 27.66
C LYS A 52 35.72 8.78 27.92
N SER A 53 35.80 10.07 28.26
CA SER A 53 34.61 10.87 28.55
C SER A 53 33.72 11.10 27.31
N VAL A 54 34.32 11.24 26.13
CA VAL A 54 33.59 11.39 24.85
C VAL A 54 32.98 10.06 24.40
N PHE A 55 33.72 8.96 24.50
CA PHE A 55 33.25 7.64 24.05
C PHE A 55 32.23 6.98 24.97
N LEU A 56 32.02 7.52 26.19
CA LEU A 56 30.92 7.10 27.07
C LEU A 56 29.58 7.05 26.32
N ILE A 57 29.34 7.98 25.38
CA ILE A 57 28.11 8.09 24.55
C ILE A 57 27.78 6.78 23.79
N PHE A 58 28.77 5.90 23.59
CA PHE A 58 28.60 4.64 22.89
C PHE A 58 28.44 3.48 23.90
N PRO A 59 27.28 2.79 23.93
CA PRO A 59 27.02 1.75 24.93
C PRO A 59 27.95 0.54 24.79
N HIS A 60 28.37 0.20 23.56
CA HIS A 60 29.34 -0.87 23.32
C HIS A 60 30.76 -0.52 23.79
N PHE A 61 31.13 0.77 23.77
CA PHE A 61 32.38 1.22 24.38
C PHE A 61 32.31 1.13 25.91
N CYS A 62 31.20 1.57 26.52
CA CYS A 62 30.98 1.44 27.96
C CYS A 62 31.12 -0.02 28.44
N LEU A 63 30.54 -0.97 27.70
CA LEU A 63 30.66 -2.40 28.00
C LEU A 63 32.09 -2.91 27.83
N GLY A 64 32.74 -2.62 26.69
CA GLY A 64 34.12 -3.06 26.43
C GLY A 64 35.12 -2.51 27.44
N ARG A 65 35.01 -1.21 27.76
CA ARG A 65 35.86 -0.56 28.74
C ARG A 65 35.60 -1.05 30.17
N GLY A 66 34.34 -1.22 30.56
CA GLY A 66 33.98 -1.77 31.87
C GLY A 66 34.55 -3.18 32.10
N LEU A 67 34.56 -4.03 31.07
CA LEU A 67 35.19 -5.34 31.14
C LEU A 67 36.73 -5.24 31.26
N ILE A 68 37.37 -4.34 30.51
CA ILE A 68 38.81 -4.10 30.60
C ILE A 68 39.21 -3.61 31.99
N ASP A 69 38.45 -2.67 32.57
CA ASP A 69 38.70 -2.14 33.92
C ASP A 69 38.52 -3.21 35.00
N MET A 70 37.52 -4.09 34.83
CA MET A 70 37.31 -5.22 35.73
C MET A 70 38.46 -6.24 35.66
N VAL A 71 38.91 -6.60 34.45
CA VAL A 71 40.05 -7.51 34.25
C VAL A 71 41.33 -6.90 34.81
N LYS A 72 41.55 -5.60 34.61
CA LYS A 72 42.69 -4.86 35.18
C LYS A 72 42.66 -4.88 36.71
N ASN A 73 41.50 -4.62 37.31
CA ASN A 73 41.32 -4.64 38.77
C ASN A 73 41.57 -6.03 39.35
N GLN A 74 41.08 -7.09 38.70
CA GLN A 74 41.32 -8.46 39.13
C GLN A 74 42.79 -8.86 38.99
N ALA A 75 43.44 -8.54 37.87
CA ALA A 75 44.86 -8.82 37.68
C ALA A 75 45.74 -8.07 38.71
N MET A 76 45.37 -6.84 39.06
CA MET A 76 46.04 -6.06 40.09
C MET A 76 45.81 -6.67 41.49
N ALA A 77 44.59 -7.09 41.81
CA ALA A 77 44.27 -7.76 43.08
C ALA A 77 45.05 -9.08 43.24
N ASP A 78 45.06 -9.94 42.22
CA ASP A 78 45.81 -11.21 42.23
C ASP A 78 47.32 -10.96 42.39
N ALA A 79 47.86 -9.90 41.78
CA ALA A 79 49.27 -9.54 41.91
C ALA A 79 49.60 -9.05 43.33
N LEU A 80 48.77 -8.18 43.91
CA LEU A 80 48.96 -7.65 45.26
C LEU A 80 48.77 -8.72 46.35
N GLU A 81 47.85 -9.68 46.15
CA GLU A 81 47.67 -10.81 47.05
C GLU A 81 48.93 -11.70 47.11
N ARG A 82 49.62 -11.89 45.97
CA ARG A 82 50.92 -12.58 45.91
C ARG A 82 52.04 -11.85 46.68
N PHE A 83 51.92 -10.54 46.87
CA PHE A 83 52.84 -9.73 47.67
C PHE A 83 52.39 -9.53 49.13
N GLY A 84 51.27 -10.14 49.55
CA GLY A 84 50.79 -10.11 50.93
C GLY A 84 50.01 -8.85 51.33
N GLU A 85 49.60 -8.01 50.37
CA GLU A 85 48.77 -6.82 50.62
C GLU A 85 47.34 -7.02 50.07
N ASN A 86 46.34 -7.02 50.96
CA ASN A 86 44.93 -7.10 50.57
C ASN A 86 44.34 -5.70 50.33
N ARG A 87 44.44 -5.19 49.10
CA ARG A 87 43.68 -4.01 48.64
C ARG A 87 42.59 -4.43 47.65
N PHE A 88 41.46 -4.91 48.16
CA PHE A 88 40.30 -5.22 47.32
C PHE A 88 39.49 -3.96 47.05
N VAL A 89 39.50 -3.47 45.81
CA VAL A 89 38.59 -2.40 45.37
C VAL A 89 37.34 -3.05 44.80
N SER A 90 36.17 -2.68 45.33
CA SER A 90 34.89 -3.21 44.85
C SER A 90 34.74 -2.96 43.33
N PRO A 91 34.48 -4.00 42.52
CA PRO A 91 34.32 -3.88 41.07
C PRO A 91 33.22 -2.89 40.64
N LEU A 92 32.21 -2.67 41.50
CA LEU A 92 31.10 -1.75 41.28
C LEU A 92 31.36 -0.31 41.76
N SER A 93 32.60 0.00 42.16
CA SER A 93 32.96 1.37 42.52
C SER A 93 32.76 2.33 41.33
N TRP A 94 32.53 3.60 41.67
CA TRP A 94 32.24 4.66 40.69
C TRP A 94 33.38 4.84 39.68
N ASP A 95 34.63 4.70 40.15
CA ASP A 95 35.83 4.89 39.34
C ASP A 95 36.17 3.68 38.43
N LEU A 96 35.55 2.52 38.68
CA LEU A 96 35.69 1.32 37.86
C LEU A 96 34.48 1.19 36.92
N VAL A 97 33.50 0.36 37.29
CA VAL A 97 32.38 0.00 36.40
C VAL A 97 31.14 0.88 36.63
N GLY A 98 31.03 1.52 37.80
CA GLY A 98 29.85 2.30 38.20
C GLY A 98 29.53 3.45 37.23
N ARG A 99 30.54 4.22 36.81
CA ARG A 99 30.38 5.32 35.83
C ARG A 99 29.84 4.82 34.48
N ASN A 100 30.34 3.69 33.99
CA ASN A 100 29.93 3.11 32.70
C ASN A 100 28.50 2.55 32.76
N LEU A 101 28.12 1.88 33.86
CA LEU A 101 26.75 1.40 34.08
C LEU A 101 25.75 2.55 34.17
N PHE A 102 26.11 3.62 34.90
CA PHE A 102 25.27 4.81 35.02
C PHE A 102 25.10 5.51 33.67
N ALA A 103 26.17 5.66 32.90
CA ALA A 103 26.10 6.22 31.55
C ALA A 103 25.17 5.43 30.64
N MET A 104 25.27 4.09 30.63
CA MET A 104 24.37 3.24 29.84
C MET A 104 22.90 3.37 30.27
N ALA A 105 22.62 3.52 31.56
CA ALA A 105 21.26 3.74 32.06
C ALA A 105 20.70 5.09 31.59
N VAL A 106 21.50 6.17 31.68
CA VAL A 106 21.13 7.52 31.21
C VAL A 106 20.89 7.52 29.70
N GLU A 107 21.77 6.87 28.93
CA GLU A 107 21.60 6.72 27.48
C GLU A 107 20.32 5.98 27.11
N GLY A 108 19.95 4.94 27.85
CA GLY A 108 18.69 4.24 27.67
C GLY A 108 17.49 5.19 27.74
N VAL A 109 17.46 6.06 28.76
CA VAL A 109 16.40 7.06 28.93
C VAL A 109 16.45 8.11 27.83
N VAL A 110 17.64 8.64 27.49
CA VAL A 110 17.80 9.67 26.45
C VAL A 110 17.39 9.15 25.08
N PHE A 111 17.85 7.96 24.67
CA PHE A 111 17.48 7.37 23.39
C PHE A 111 16.00 6.96 23.34
N PHE A 112 15.41 6.56 24.47
CA PHE A 112 13.96 6.33 24.56
C PHE A 112 13.19 7.63 24.31
N LEU A 113 13.55 8.72 24.99
CA LEU A 113 12.93 10.04 24.78
C LEU A 113 13.11 10.54 23.34
N ILE A 114 14.30 10.40 22.76
CA ILE A 114 14.55 10.72 21.35
C ILE A 114 13.64 9.88 20.43
N THR A 115 13.47 8.58 20.72
CA THR A 115 12.58 7.69 19.94
C THR A 115 11.14 8.19 20.00
N VAL A 116 10.65 8.55 21.18
CA VAL A 116 9.31 9.13 21.37
C VAL A 116 9.19 10.45 20.59
N LEU A 117 10.16 11.35 20.71
CA LEU A 117 10.16 12.65 20.00
C LEU A 117 10.16 12.51 18.48
N ILE A 118 10.90 11.53 17.94
CA ILE A 118 10.92 11.20 16.51
C ILE A 118 9.56 10.61 16.08
N GLN A 119 9.00 9.69 16.86
CA GLN A 119 7.74 9.02 16.55
C GLN A 119 6.56 9.99 16.51
N TYR A 120 6.49 10.92 17.47
CA TYR A 120 5.49 11.99 17.50
C TYR A 120 5.80 13.14 16.51
N ARG A 121 6.83 12.99 15.66
CA ARG A 121 7.24 13.95 14.62
C ARG A 121 7.35 15.40 15.14
N PHE A 122 7.80 15.57 16.39
CA PHE A 122 7.85 16.89 17.03
C PHE A 122 8.79 17.87 16.28
N PHE A 123 9.91 17.36 15.76
CA PHE A 123 10.93 18.18 15.07
C PHE A 123 10.87 18.15 13.54
N ILE A 124 10.31 17.10 12.92
CA ILE A 124 10.33 16.92 11.46
C ILE A 124 8.90 16.98 10.94
N ARG A 125 8.34 18.19 10.85
CA ARG A 125 7.12 18.41 10.07
C ARG A 125 7.49 18.31 8.58
N PRO A 126 6.84 17.44 7.80
CA PRO A 126 7.11 17.38 6.37
C PRO A 126 6.80 18.73 5.73
N ARG A 127 7.80 19.38 5.13
CA ARG A 127 7.60 20.62 4.36
C ARG A 127 6.46 20.44 3.35
N PRO A 128 5.47 21.35 3.32
CA PRO A 128 4.36 21.26 2.38
C PRO A 128 4.90 21.42 0.96
N VAL A 129 4.52 20.49 0.08
CA VAL A 129 4.87 20.57 -1.34
C VAL A 129 3.91 21.57 -1.99
N LYS A 130 4.39 22.80 -2.21
CA LYS A 130 3.66 23.80 -3.00
C LYS A 130 3.88 23.52 -4.49
N ALA A 131 2.94 22.85 -5.14
CA ALA A 131 2.92 22.77 -6.60
C ALA A 131 1.73 23.57 -7.15
N LYS A 132 1.97 24.37 -8.19
CA LYS A 132 0.90 24.95 -9.01
C LYS A 132 0.34 23.83 -9.88
N LEU A 133 -0.94 23.53 -9.70
CA LEU A 133 -1.64 22.51 -10.47
C LEU A 133 -2.31 23.17 -11.69
N PRO A 134 -2.30 22.51 -12.87
CA PRO A 134 -2.98 23.01 -14.05
C PRO A 134 -4.51 23.05 -13.83
N PRO A 135 -5.25 23.91 -14.55
CA PRO A 135 -6.70 23.97 -14.47
C PRO A 135 -7.36 22.66 -14.96
N LEU A 136 -8.56 22.38 -14.44
CA LEU A 136 -9.35 21.19 -14.77
C LEU A 136 -10.23 21.49 -15.98
N ASN A 137 -9.72 21.30 -17.19
CA ASN A 137 -10.47 21.63 -18.41
C ASN A 137 -11.15 20.41 -19.06
N ASP A 138 -10.77 19.19 -18.68
CA ASP A 138 -11.17 17.93 -19.33
C ASP A 138 -11.85 16.96 -18.34
N GLU A 139 -12.83 17.47 -17.59
CA GLU A 139 -13.64 16.66 -16.67
C GLU A 139 -14.97 16.29 -17.31
N ASP A 140 -15.33 15.00 -17.18
CA ASP A 140 -16.65 14.51 -17.55
C ASP A 140 -17.76 15.19 -16.74
N GLU A 141 -18.94 15.30 -17.32
CA GLU A 141 -20.07 16.00 -16.69
C GLU A 141 -20.52 15.38 -15.38
N ASP A 142 -20.46 14.05 -15.24
CA ASP A 142 -20.90 13.38 -14.00
C ASP A 142 -19.91 13.64 -12.87
N VAL A 143 -18.61 13.62 -13.19
CA VAL A 143 -17.53 13.96 -12.24
C VAL A 143 -17.64 15.42 -11.80
N ARG A 144 -17.91 16.33 -12.75
CA ARG A 144 -18.09 17.75 -12.48
C ARG A 144 -19.32 18.02 -11.62
N ARG A 145 -20.44 17.35 -11.90
CA ARG A 145 -21.67 17.44 -11.11
C ARG A 145 -21.46 16.96 -9.68
N GLU A 146 -20.75 15.85 -9.50
CA GLU A 146 -20.40 15.35 -8.17
C GLU A 146 -19.48 16.31 -7.44
N ARG A 147 -18.43 16.82 -8.10
CA ARG A 147 -17.54 17.85 -7.55
C ARG A 147 -18.35 19.04 -7.03
N GLN A 148 -19.26 19.57 -7.85
CA GLN A 148 -20.10 20.69 -7.48
C GLN A 148 -20.99 20.35 -6.28
N ARG A 149 -21.63 19.18 -6.27
CA ARG A 149 -22.44 18.69 -5.14
C ARG A 149 -21.66 18.70 -3.82
N ILE A 150 -20.41 18.22 -3.83
CA ILE A 150 -19.57 18.14 -2.62
C ILE A 150 -19.08 19.51 -2.18
N LEU A 151 -18.69 20.37 -3.13
CA LEU A 151 -18.25 21.73 -2.81
C LEU A 151 -19.38 22.60 -2.26
N ASP A 152 -20.61 22.41 -2.75
CA ASP A 152 -21.81 23.10 -2.29
C ASP A 152 -22.37 22.54 -0.97
N GLY A 153 -21.70 21.54 -0.39
CA GLY A 153 -22.09 20.95 0.91
C GLY A 153 -23.19 19.89 0.82
N GLY A 154 -23.54 19.41 -0.37
CA GLY A 154 -24.48 18.30 -0.57
C GLY A 154 -23.98 16.94 -0.06
N GLY A 155 -22.71 16.84 0.34
CA GLY A 155 -22.11 15.65 0.94
C GLY A 155 -22.27 15.50 2.46
N GLN A 156 -23.00 16.40 3.14
CA GLN A 156 -23.11 16.37 4.62
C GLN A 156 -23.72 15.09 5.20
N ASN A 157 -24.55 14.39 4.43
CA ASN A 157 -25.17 13.13 4.82
C ASN A 157 -24.37 11.90 4.37
N ASP A 158 -23.29 12.10 3.60
CA ASP A 158 -22.44 11.02 3.13
C ASP A 158 -21.55 10.50 4.26
N ILE A 159 -21.34 9.18 4.31
CA ILE A 159 -20.48 8.58 5.34
C ILE A 159 -18.99 8.81 5.04
N LEU A 160 -18.64 8.89 3.76
CA LEU A 160 -17.31 9.32 3.30
C LEU A 160 -17.48 10.49 2.33
N GLU A 161 -16.89 11.63 2.67
CA GLU A 161 -16.87 12.82 1.83
C GLU A 161 -15.41 13.18 1.49
N ILE A 162 -15.07 13.21 0.21
CA ILE A 162 -13.73 13.55 -0.27
C ILE A 162 -13.77 14.91 -0.97
N LYS A 163 -13.01 15.89 -0.46
CA LYS A 163 -12.97 17.29 -0.97
C LYS A 163 -11.61 17.63 -1.55
N GLU A 164 -11.54 17.72 -2.87
CA GLU A 164 -10.34 18.12 -3.64
C GLU A 164 -9.05 17.39 -3.23
N LEU A 165 -9.17 16.13 -2.83
CA LEU A 165 -8.06 15.37 -2.25
C LEU A 165 -6.94 15.23 -3.29
N THR A 166 -5.74 15.67 -2.90
CA THR A 166 -4.59 15.77 -3.80
C THR A 166 -3.33 15.23 -3.13
N LYS A 167 -2.59 14.38 -3.86
CA LYS A 167 -1.26 13.91 -3.46
C LYS A 167 -0.19 14.23 -4.49
N ILE A 168 0.89 14.87 -4.01
CA ILE A 168 2.12 15.04 -4.78
C ILE A 168 3.27 14.47 -3.97
N TYR A 169 3.95 13.48 -4.53
CA TYR A 169 5.15 12.91 -3.92
C TYR A 169 6.35 13.78 -4.27
N ARG A 170 7.26 14.03 -3.31
CA ARG A 170 8.42 14.94 -3.48
C ARG A 170 9.30 14.64 -4.70
N ARG A 171 9.36 13.38 -5.14
CA ARG A 171 10.16 12.94 -6.30
C ARG A 171 9.42 13.06 -7.64
N LYS A 172 8.11 13.33 -7.63
CA LYS A 172 7.29 13.43 -8.84
C LYS A 172 6.81 14.87 -9.04
N ARG A 173 6.91 15.37 -10.27
CA ARG A 173 6.35 16.67 -10.67
C ARG A 173 4.84 16.61 -10.91
N LYS A 174 4.34 15.46 -11.37
CA LYS A 174 2.91 15.22 -11.58
C LYS A 174 2.22 14.75 -10.28
N PRO A 175 0.98 15.19 -10.01
CA PRO A 175 0.19 14.66 -8.90
C PRO A 175 -0.10 13.18 -9.12
N ALA A 176 0.03 12.38 -8.06
CA ALA A 176 -0.39 10.97 -8.07
C ALA A 176 -1.90 10.83 -7.86
N VAL A 177 -2.51 11.80 -7.19
CA VAL A 177 -3.96 11.98 -7.06
C VAL A 177 -4.21 13.48 -7.21
N ASP A 178 -5.11 13.88 -8.08
CA ASP A 178 -5.33 15.29 -8.44
C ASP A 178 -6.78 15.72 -8.23
N ARG A 179 -7.02 16.47 -7.14
CA ARG A 179 -8.30 17.10 -6.77
C ARG A 179 -9.53 16.20 -6.94
N ILE A 180 -9.46 14.95 -6.48
CA ILE A 180 -10.62 14.06 -6.56
C ILE A 180 -11.71 14.51 -5.59
N CYS A 181 -12.97 14.42 -6.03
CA CYS A 181 -14.15 14.75 -5.22
C CYS A 181 -15.19 13.65 -5.39
N VAL A 182 -15.69 13.12 -4.28
CA VAL A 182 -16.78 12.13 -4.27
C VAL A 182 -17.40 12.06 -2.88
N GLY A 183 -18.71 11.87 -2.81
CA GLY A 183 -19.40 11.58 -1.56
C GLY A 183 -20.11 10.24 -1.63
N ILE A 184 -19.90 9.40 -0.62
CA ILE A 184 -20.43 8.03 -0.55
C ILE A 184 -21.49 7.98 0.55
N PRO A 185 -22.76 7.77 0.18
CA PRO A 185 -23.86 7.52 1.10
C PRO A 185 -23.66 6.28 2.01
N PRO A 186 -24.38 6.20 3.14
CA PRO A 186 -24.46 4.98 3.95
C PRO A 186 -25.11 3.82 3.16
N GLY A 187 -24.59 2.61 3.33
CA GLY A 187 -25.09 1.41 2.64
C GLY A 187 -24.72 1.30 1.16
N GLU A 188 -23.79 2.13 0.67
CA GLU A 188 -23.30 2.08 -0.71
C GLU A 188 -22.02 1.23 -0.81
N CYS A 189 -21.91 0.44 -1.88
CA CYS A 189 -20.67 -0.22 -2.26
C CYS A 189 -20.03 0.54 -3.42
N PHE A 190 -18.93 1.23 -3.15
CA PHE A 190 -18.24 2.11 -4.10
C PHE A 190 -16.93 1.49 -4.61
N GLY A 191 -16.77 1.42 -5.93
CA GLY A 191 -15.56 0.90 -6.58
C GLY A 191 -14.66 1.98 -7.15
N LEU A 192 -13.38 1.97 -6.81
CA LEU A 192 -12.34 2.68 -7.56
C LEU A 192 -11.68 1.70 -8.54
N LEU A 193 -12.03 1.83 -9.81
CA LEU A 193 -11.47 1.04 -10.90
C LEU A 193 -10.33 1.82 -11.58
N GLY A 194 -9.25 1.16 -11.97
CA GLY A 194 -8.11 1.83 -12.61
C GLY A 194 -6.97 0.87 -12.90
N VAL A 195 -6.08 1.24 -13.81
CA VAL A 195 -4.83 0.49 -14.03
C VAL A 195 -3.87 0.64 -12.85
N ASN A 196 -2.80 -0.14 -12.84
CA ASN A 196 -1.71 0.06 -11.88
C ASN A 196 -1.07 1.43 -12.10
N GLY A 197 -0.76 2.13 -11.01
CA GLY A 197 -0.25 3.51 -11.07
C GLY A 197 -1.31 4.60 -11.30
N ALA A 198 -2.60 4.26 -11.45
CA ALA A 198 -3.67 5.25 -11.61
C ALA A 198 -3.89 6.17 -10.38
N GLY A 199 -3.42 5.76 -9.19
CA GLY A 199 -3.55 6.52 -7.95
C GLY A 199 -4.45 5.87 -6.87
N LYS A 200 -5.10 4.74 -7.16
CA LYS A 200 -6.04 4.03 -6.26
C LYS A 200 -5.51 3.82 -4.83
N SER A 201 -4.41 3.10 -4.67
CA SER A 201 -3.82 2.84 -3.34
C SER A 201 -3.21 4.10 -2.71
N SER A 202 -2.82 5.11 -3.51
CA SER A 202 -2.41 6.41 -2.96
C SER A 202 -3.60 7.17 -2.36
N THR A 203 -4.79 7.05 -2.95
CA THR A 203 -6.03 7.58 -2.37
C THR A 203 -6.32 6.91 -1.04
N PHE A 204 -6.27 5.57 -0.98
CA PHE A 204 -6.54 4.85 0.28
C PHE A 204 -5.54 5.19 1.37
N LYS A 205 -4.23 5.24 1.05
CA LYS A 205 -3.20 5.67 2.01
C LYS A 205 -3.37 7.10 2.51
N MET A 206 -4.03 7.97 1.75
CA MET A 206 -4.40 9.29 2.25
C MET A 206 -5.59 9.21 3.20
N LEU A 207 -6.62 8.44 2.85
CA LEU A 207 -7.82 8.27 3.67
C LEU A 207 -7.52 7.59 5.02
N THR A 208 -6.59 6.63 5.05
CA THR A 208 -6.12 5.96 6.28
C THR A 208 -5.07 6.76 7.04
N GLY A 209 -4.63 7.91 6.53
CA GLY A 209 -3.60 8.75 7.14
C GLY A 209 -2.16 8.21 7.07
N ASP A 210 -1.93 7.05 6.45
CA ASP A 210 -0.57 6.50 6.22
C ASP A 210 0.31 7.47 5.43
N THR A 211 -0.30 8.23 4.54
CA THR A 211 0.35 9.21 3.69
C THR A 211 -0.31 10.58 3.85
N THR A 212 0.51 11.61 4.11
CA THR A 212 0.00 12.97 4.27
C THR A 212 -0.68 13.50 3.01
N VAL A 213 -1.82 14.16 3.17
CA VAL A 213 -2.51 14.87 2.09
C VAL A 213 -1.71 16.12 1.71
N THR A 214 -1.65 16.44 0.41
CA THR A 214 -0.97 17.67 -0.07
C THR A 214 -1.91 18.86 -0.13
N ARG A 215 -3.14 18.66 -0.63
CA ARG A 215 -4.23 19.64 -0.65
C ARG A 215 -5.58 18.91 -0.56
N GLY A 216 -6.61 19.60 -0.12
CA GLY A 216 -7.94 19.03 0.12
C GLY A 216 -8.06 18.38 1.50
N ASP A 217 -9.21 17.79 1.75
CA ASP A 217 -9.53 17.07 2.99
C ASP A 217 -10.50 15.91 2.69
N ALA A 218 -10.65 14.99 3.64
CA ALA A 218 -11.69 13.97 3.60
C ALA A 218 -12.35 13.84 4.97
N PHE A 219 -13.65 13.59 4.99
CA PHE A 219 -14.47 13.45 6.18
C PHE A 219 -15.05 12.04 6.23
N LEU A 220 -14.84 11.36 7.35
CA LEU A 220 -15.40 10.05 7.63
C LEU A 220 -16.35 10.16 8.81
N ASN A 221 -17.63 9.90 8.57
CA ASN A 221 -18.69 10.13 9.54
C ASN A 221 -18.59 11.53 10.19
N LYS A 222 -18.40 12.57 9.35
CA LYS A 222 -18.20 13.98 9.72
C LYS A 222 -16.85 14.32 10.40
N ASN A 223 -15.98 13.35 10.61
CA ASN A 223 -14.65 13.58 11.20
C ASN A 223 -13.59 13.76 10.11
N SER A 224 -12.89 14.89 10.12
CA SER A 224 -11.80 15.16 9.17
C SER A 224 -10.60 14.25 9.42
N ILE A 225 -10.03 13.68 8.36
CA ILE A 225 -8.79 12.89 8.43
C ILE A 225 -7.56 13.75 8.77
N LEU A 226 -7.65 15.07 8.62
CA LEU A 226 -6.55 16.00 8.92
C LEU A 226 -6.58 16.49 10.36
N SER A 227 -7.76 16.80 10.91
CA SER A 227 -7.89 17.31 12.28
C SER A 227 -8.17 16.22 13.31
N ASN A 228 -9.04 15.26 12.98
CA ASN A 228 -9.63 14.30 13.92
C ASN A 228 -9.39 12.85 13.48
N ILE A 229 -8.13 12.54 13.14
CA ILE A 229 -7.76 11.23 12.59
C ILE A 229 -8.13 10.05 13.51
N HIS A 230 -8.03 10.21 14.84
CA HIS A 230 -8.35 9.13 15.78
C HIS A 230 -9.83 8.72 15.74
N GLU A 231 -10.75 9.69 15.66
CA GLU A 231 -12.18 9.44 15.54
C GLU A 231 -12.52 8.86 14.16
N ALA A 232 -11.87 9.36 13.09
CA ALA A 232 -11.99 8.76 11.77
C ALA A 232 -11.54 7.28 11.78
N HIS A 233 -10.45 6.95 12.47
CA HIS A 233 -9.90 5.59 12.57
C HIS A 233 -10.85 4.63 13.30
N GLN A 234 -11.52 5.10 14.35
CA GLN A 234 -12.54 4.30 15.05
C GLN A 234 -13.73 3.95 14.16
N ASN A 235 -14.08 4.84 13.23
CA ASN A 235 -15.21 4.67 12.30
C ASN A 235 -14.82 3.97 10.98
N MET A 236 -13.58 3.49 10.83
CA MET A 236 -13.14 2.82 9.59
C MET A 236 -12.55 1.43 9.82
N GLY A 237 -12.88 0.50 8.94
CA GLY A 237 -12.16 -0.75 8.72
C GLY A 237 -11.22 -0.60 7.53
N TYR A 238 -10.02 -1.16 7.58
CA TYR A 238 -9.08 -1.15 6.45
C TYR A 238 -8.43 -2.52 6.25
N CYS A 239 -8.57 -3.06 5.04
CA CYS A 239 -7.83 -4.22 4.57
C CYS A 239 -6.79 -3.74 3.54
N PRO A 240 -5.49 -3.72 3.87
CA PRO A 240 -4.44 -3.28 2.95
C PRO A 240 -4.21 -4.27 1.80
N GLN A 241 -3.44 -3.86 0.79
CA GLN A 241 -3.09 -4.72 -0.35
C GLN A 241 -2.19 -5.91 0.06
N PHE A 242 -1.31 -5.73 1.03
CA PHE A 242 -0.49 -6.81 1.59
C PHE A 242 -1.26 -7.57 2.69
N ASP A 243 -0.85 -8.81 2.97
CA ASP A 243 -1.42 -9.58 4.07
C ASP A 243 -0.88 -9.04 5.41
N ALA A 244 -1.71 -8.31 6.16
CA ALA A 244 -1.37 -7.74 7.46
C ALA A 244 -1.45 -8.78 8.60
N ILE A 245 -0.79 -9.93 8.42
CA ILE A 245 -0.84 -11.06 9.35
C ILE A 245 0.50 -11.28 10.05
N THR A 246 0.44 -11.86 11.24
CA THR A 246 1.60 -12.34 12.00
C THR A 246 1.71 -13.85 11.83
N GLU A 247 2.84 -14.35 11.35
CA GLU A 247 2.98 -15.76 10.95
C GLU A 247 2.81 -16.75 12.11
N LEU A 248 3.16 -16.32 13.32
CA LEU A 248 3.20 -17.14 14.53
C LEU A 248 1.90 -17.13 15.35
N MET A 249 0.90 -16.33 14.99
CA MET A 249 -0.39 -16.31 15.68
C MET A 249 -1.42 -17.16 14.93
N THR A 250 -2.34 -17.79 15.64
CA THR A 250 -3.47 -18.50 15.04
C THR A 250 -4.48 -17.52 14.44
N GLY A 251 -5.33 -17.97 13.51
CA GLY A 251 -6.36 -17.09 12.95
C GLY A 251 -7.31 -16.53 14.00
N ARG A 252 -7.62 -17.30 15.04
CA ARG A 252 -8.47 -16.88 16.14
C ARG A 252 -7.79 -15.82 17.01
N GLU A 253 -6.54 -16.06 17.41
CA GLU A 253 -5.73 -15.11 18.18
C GLU A 253 -5.61 -13.76 17.48
N HIS A 254 -5.46 -13.73 16.14
CA HIS A 254 -5.46 -12.48 15.38
C HIS A 254 -6.74 -11.69 15.59
N VAL A 255 -7.90 -12.32 15.37
CA VAL A 255 -9.19 -11.63 15.49
C VAL A 255 -9.39 -11.15 16.92
N GLU A 256 -9.10 -11.98 17.91
CA GLU A 256 -9.26 -11.63 19.33
C GLU A 256 -8.32 -10.48 19.72
N PHE A 257 -7.07 -10.50 19.24
CA PHE A 257 -6.09 -9.42 19.44
C PHE A 257 -6.57 -8.09 18.85
N PHE A 258 -7.02 -8.08 17.60
CA PHE A 258 -7.52 -6.86 16.97
C PHE A 258 -8.87 -6.39 17.57
N ALA A 259 -9.69 -7.29 18.09
CA ALA A 259 -10.90 -6.93 18.84
C ALA A 259 -10.58 -6.20 20.15
N LEU A 260 -9.58 -6.67 20.90
CA LEU A 260 -9.09 -5.99 22.09
C LEU A 260 -8.54 -4.59 21.77
N LEU A 261 -7.74 -4.46 20.70
CA LEU A 261 -7.22 -3.16 20.25
C LEU A 261 -8.32 -2.19 19.81
N ARG A 262 -9.44 -2.69 19.27
CA ARG A 262 -10.62 -1.90 18.91
C ARG A 262 -11.48 -1.52 20.13
N GLY A 263 -11.17 -2.03 21.32
CA GLY A 263 -11.91 -1.72 22.55
C GLY A 263 -13.13 -2.62 22.78
N VAL A 264 -13.21 -3.79 22.13
CA VAL A 264 -14.27 -4.77 22.42
C VAL A 264 -14.07 -5.30 23.85
N PRO A 265 -15.13 -5.35 24.69
CA PRO A 265 -15.03 -5.87 26.05
C PRO A 265 -14.51 -7.32 26.06
N GLU A 266 -13.57 -7.62 26.96
CA GLU A 266 -12.90 -8.93 27.04
C GLU A 266 -13.88 -10.13 27.08
N LYS A 267 -15.03 -9.95 27.75
CA LYS A 267 -16.11 -10.94 27.84
C LYS A 267 -16.76 -11.28 26.49
N GLU A 268 -16.68 -10.39 25.52
CA GLU A 268 -17.26 -10.53 24.18
C GLU A 268 -16.23 -10.90 23.12
N VAL A 269 -14.93 -10.70 23.39
CA VAL A 269 -13.85 -10.97 22.45
C VAL A 269 -13.90 -12.39 21.89
N GLY A 270 -14.13 -13.40 22.74
CA GLY A 270 -14.25 -14.79 22.28
C GLY A 270 -15.45 -15.01 21.35
N LYS A 271 -16.56 -14.28 21.54
CA LYS A 271 -17.73 -14.33 20.65
C LYS A 271 -17.46 -13.63 19.32
N VAL A 272 -16.78 -12.48 19.35
CA VAL A 272 -16.36 -11.74 18.15
C VAL A 272 -15.35 -12.56 17.34
N GLY A 273 -14.41 -13.24 18.02
CA GLY A 273 -13.49 -14.21 17.45
C GLY A 273 -14.22 -15.29 16.66
N GLU A 274 -15.12 -16.01 17.32
CA GLU A 274 -15.92 -17.07 16.72
C GLU A 274 -16.79 -16.56 15.56
N TRP A 275 -17.43 -15.39 15.73
CA TRP A 275 -18.23 -14.76 14.69
C TRP A 275 -17.40 -14.45 13.44
N ALA A 276 -16.22 -13.83 13.57
CA ALA A 276 -15.42 -13.44 12.41
C ALA A 276 -14.87 -14.67 11.67
N ILE A 277 -14.41 -15.67 12.41
CA ILE A 277 -13.92 -16.94 11.85
C ILE A 277 -15.04 -17.67 11.07
N ARG A 278 -16.27 -17.66 11.59
CA ARG A 278 -17.44 -18.22 10.88
C ARG A 278 -17.85 -17.37 9.68
N LYS A 279 -17.96 -16.05 9.87
CA LYS A 279 -18.38 -15.10 8.82
C LYS A 279 -17.48 -15.22 7.60
N LEU A 280 -16.17 -15.40 7.79
CA LEU A 280 -15.22 -15.57 6.69
C LEU A 280 -14.85 -17.02 6.36
N GLY A 281 -15.59 -18.01 6.89
CA GLY A 281 -15.43 -19.41 6.50
C GLY A 281 -14.07 -20.00 6.84
N LEU A 282 -13.42 -19.51 7.90
CA LEU A 282 -12.10 -19.93 8.37
C LEU A 282 -12.17 -21.00 9.48
N VAL A 283 -13.35 -21.55 9.78
CA VAL A 283 -13.58 -22.51 10.88
C VAL A 283 -12.57 -23.67 10.92
N LYS A 284 -12.23 -24.24 9.75
CA LYS A 284 -11.26 -25.36 9.66
C LYS A 284 -9.80 -24.95 9.94
N TYR A 285 -9.52 -23.66 9.87
CA TYR A 285 -8.17 -23.10 9.96
C TYR A 285 -7.98 -22.24 11.20
N GLY A 286 -9.04 -21.84 11.92
CA GLY A 286 -8.99 -20.86 13.02
C GLY A 286 -7.91 -21.11 14.07
N GLU A 287 -7.69 -22.37 14.44
CA GLU A 287 -6.68 -22.78 15.44
C GLU A 287 -5.30 -23.10 14.83
N LYS A 288 -5.12 -22.92 13.52
CA LYS A 288 -3.82 -23.10 12.84
C LYS A 288 -3.10 -21.76 12.75
N TYR A 289 -1.78 -21.82 12.82
CA TYR A 289 -0.91 -20.67 12.59
C TYR A 289 -1.17 -20.02 11.22
N ALA A 290 -1.36 -18.71 11.22
CA ALA A 290 -1.68 -17.93 10.02
C ALA A 290 -0.54 -17.96 8.98
N GLY A 291 0.71 -18.21 9.40
CA GLY A 291 1.84 -18.43 8.49
C GLY A 291 1.59 -19.55 7.47
N ASN A 292 0.91 -20.61 7.90
CA ASN A 292 0.60 -21.81 7.10
C ASN A 292 -0.68 -21.67 6.25
N TYR A 293 -1.34 -20.51 6.26
CA TYR A 293 -2.53 -20.29 5.44
C TYR A 293 -2.15 -20.15 3.97
N SER A 294 -3.04 -20.59 3.07
CA SER A 294 -2.95 -20.20 1.66
C SER A 294 -3.18 -18.69 1.51
N GLY A 295 -2.67 -18.07 0.44
CA GLY A 295 -2.85 -16.64 0.20
C GLY A 295 -4.31 -16.19 0.29
N GLY A 296 -5.25 -16.98 -0.26
CA GLY A 296 -6.68 -16.69 -0.14
C GLY A 296 -7.23 -16.73 1.30
N ASN A 297 -6.71 -17.61 2.15
CA ASN A 297 -7.11 -17.64 3.56
C ASN A 297 -6.45 -16.52 4.38
N LYS A 298 -5.21 -16.13 4.05
CA LYS A 298 -4.55 -14.94 4.61
C LYS A 298 -5.37 -13.67 4.31
N ARG A 299 -5.83 -13.56 3.06
CA ARG A 299 -6.68 -12.47 2.60
C ARG A 299 -8.04 -12.40 3.29
N LYS A 300 -8.67 -13.56 3.48
CA LYS A 300 -9.88 -13.67 4.31
C LYS A 300 -9.60 -13.19 5.72
N LEU A 301 -8.55 -13.68 6.38
CA LEU A 301 -8.21 -13.24 7.73
C LEU A 301 -7.98 -11.72 7.82
N SER A 302 -7.28 -11.14 6.85
CA SER A 302 -7.11 -9.67 6.71
C SER A 302 -8.45 -8.93 6.62
N THR A 303 -9.37 -9.47 5.83
CA THR A 303 -10.72 -8.91 5.71
C THR A 303 -11.51 -9.06 7.02
N ALA A 304 -11.33 -10.15 7.77
CA ALA A 304 -11.99 -10.33 9.07
C ALA A 304 -11.57 -9.23 10.02
N MET A 305 -10.26 -8.94 10.09
CA MET A 305 -9.72 -7.88 10.95
C MET A 305 -10.29 -6.50 10.60
N ALA A 306 -10.53 -6.23 9.31
CA ALA A 306 -11.16 -4.98 8.87
C ALA A 306 -12.65 -4.86 9.26
N LEU A 307 -13.35 -5.97 9.50
CA LEU A 307 -14.76 -6.00 9.86
C LEU A 307 -15.03 -5.94 11.38
N ILE A 308 -13.99 -6.14 12.20
CA ILE A 308 -14.07 -6.09 13.66
C ILE A 308 -14.44 -4.68 14.13
N GLY A 309 -15.33 -4.60 15.12
CA GLY A 309 -15.80 -3.33 15.69
C GLY A 309 -16.91 -2.66 14.89
N GLU A 310 -17.50 -3.38 13.93
CA GLU A 310 -18.63 -2.94 13.10
C GLU A 310 -18.46 -1.51 12.53
N PRO A 311 -17.34 -1.21 11.86
CA PRO A 311 -17.11 0.13 11.36
C PRO A 311 -18.16 0.50 10.29
N PRO A 312 -18.66 1.75 10.28
CA PRO A 312 -19.63 2.21 9.29
C PRO A 312 -19.08 2.23 7.86
N VAL A 313 -17.75 2.37 7.68
CA VAL A 313 -17.07 2.30 6.38
C VAL A 313 -15.94 1.28 6.42
N VAL A 314 -15.90 0.40 5.42
CA VAL A 314 -14.81 -0.58 5.25
C VAL A 314 -14.08 -0.32 3.93
N PHE A 315 -12.77 -0.09 4.02
CA PHE A 315 -11.88 0.08 2.88
C PHE A 315 -11.18 -1.24 2.54
N LEU A 316 -11.28 -1.69 1.30
CA LEU A 316 -10.68 -2.94 0.80
C LEU A 316 -9.73 -2.64 -0.36
N ASP A 317 -8.42 -2.71 -0.14
CA ASP A 317 -7.41 -2.43 -1.18
C ASP A 317 -7.08 -3.71 -1.97
N GLU A 318 -7.64 -3.83 -3.18
CA GLU A 318 -7.54 -4.97 -4.09
C GLU A 318 -7.84 -6.34 -3.46
N PRO A 319 -8.97 -6.51 -2.74
CA PRO A 319 -9.17 -7.60 -1.78
C PRO A 319 -9.10 -9.00 -2.38
N THR A 320 -9.28 -9.19 -3.69
CA THR A 320 -9.30 -10.53 -4.30
C THR A 320 -8.11 -10.88 -5.19
N THR A 321 -7.09 -10.02 -5.22
CA THR A 321 -5.82 -10.30 -5.92
C THR A 321 -5.17 -11.57 -5.39
N GLY A 322 -4.82 -12.50 -6.30
CA GLY A 322 -4.16 -13.76 -5.94
C GLY A 322 -5.04 -14.82 -5.29
N MET A 323 -6.36 -14.61 -5.20
CA MET A 323 -7.31 -15.60 -4.67
C MET A 323 -7.83 -16.54 -5.76
N ASP A 324 -8.11 -17.79 -5.40
CA ASP A 324 -8.82 -18.71 -6.27
C ASP A 324 -10.27 -18.24 -6.53
N PRO A 325 -10.91 -18.61 -7.65
CA PRO A 325 -12.25 -18.15 -8.00
C PRO A 325 -13.31 -18.40 -6.92
N LYS A 326 -13.22 -19.53 -6.19
CA LYS A 326 -14.18 -19.88 -5.14
C LYS A 326 -14.00 -18.97 -3.93
N ALA A 327 -12.77 -18.74 -3.49
CA ALA A 327 -12.48 -17.84 -2.38
C ALA A 327 -12.82 -16.38 -2.71
N ARG A 328 -12.57 -15.93 -3.95
CA ARG A 328 -12.97 -14.62 -4.46
C ARG A 328 -14.49 -14.41 -4.37
N ARG A 329 -15.28 -15.35 -4.91
CA ARG A 329 -16.76 -15.31 -4.81
C ARG A 329 -17.26 -15.34 -3.38
N PHE A 330 -16.60 -16.08 -2.51
CA PHE A 330 -16.94 -16.10 -1.08
C PHE A 330 -16.72 -14.72 -0.43
N LEU A 331 -15.59 -14.07 -0.70
CA LEU A 331 -15.29 -12.74 -0.17
C LEU A 331 -16.26 -11.68 -0.72
N TRP A 332 -16.65 -11.80 -1.99
CA TRP A 332 -17.67 -10.95 -2.59
C TRP A 332 -19.01 -11.06 -1.87
N ASN A 333 -19.47 -12.29 -1.60
CA ASN A 333 -20.70 -12.51 -0.83
C ASN A 333 -20.61 -11.92 0.58
N CYS A 334 -19.44 -11.96 1.21
CA CYS A 334 -19.22 -11.34 2.51
C CYS A 334 -19.32 -9.81 2.43
N ALA A 335 -18.68 -9.18 1.44
CA ALA A 335 -18.77 -7.73 1.23
C ALA A 335 -20.21 -7.28 0.95
N LEU A 336 -20.96 -8.02 0.11
CA LEU A 336 -22.38 -7.76 -0.13
C LEU A 336 -23.23 -7.95 1.13
N SER A 337 -22.93 -8.93 1.98
CA SER A 337 -23.61 -9.09 3.28
C SER A 337 -23.37 -7.88 4.19
N VAL A 338 -22.15 -7.36 4.24
CA VAL A 338 -21.78 -6.17 5.03
C VAL A 338 -22.56 -4.95 4.54
N VAL A 339 -22.70 -4.80 3.22
CA VAL A 339 -23.46 -3.69 2.62
C VAL A 339 -24.96 -3.81 2.93
N LYS A 340 -25.52 -5.03 2.86
CA LYS A 340 -26.92 -5.30 3.22
C LYS A 340 -27.24 -5.04 4.70
N GLU A 341 -26.23 -5.10 5.57
CA GLU A 341 -26.35 -4.74 6.99
C GLU A 341 -26.33 -3.21 7.20
N GLY A 342 -26.25 -2.41 6.14
CA GLY A 342 -26.31 -0.93 6.18
C GLY A 342 -24.94 -0.24 6.25
N ARG A 343 -23.84 -1.00 6.18
CA ARG A 343 -22.47 -0.46 6.18
C ARG A 343 -22.04 -0.11 4.76
N SER A 344 -21.15 0.87 4.61
CA SER A 344 -20.59 1.21 3.29
C SER A 344 -19.26 0.51 3.07
N VAL A 345 -19.03 0.04 1.85
CA VAL A 345 -17.78 -0.61 1.44
C VAL A 345 -17.16 0.17 0.31
N VAL A 346 -15.88 0.49 0.44
CA VAL A 346 -15.10 1.18 -0.58
C VAL A 346 -13.96 0.28 -0.99
N LEU A 347 -13.94 -0.15 -2.26
CA LEU A 347 -12.95 -1.09 -2.75
C LEU A 347 -12.12 -0.48 -3.89
N THR A 348 -10.83 -0.78 -3.91
CA THR A 348 -10.01 -0.60 -5.12
C THR A 348 -9.96 -1.92 -5.86
N SER A 349 -10.04 -1.88 -7.18
CA SER A 349 -9.80 -3.06 -8.00
C SER A 349 -9.23 -2.68 -9.36
N HIS A 350 -8.55 -3.63 -9.97
CA HIS A 350 -8.23 -3.64 -11.39
C HIS A 350 -9.05 -4.68 -12.16
N SER A 351 -9.93 -5.43 -11.48
CA SER A 351 -10.82 -6.42 -12.08
C SER A 351 -12.20 -5.80 -12.30
N MET A 352 -12.63 -5.76 -13.57
CA MET A 352 -13.97 -5.27 -13.93
C MET A 352 -15.06 -6.20 -13.40
N GLU A 353 -14.83 -7.51 -13.41
CA GLU A 353 -15.77 -8.51 -12.86
C GLU A 353 -16.08 -8.22 -11.38
N GLU A 354 -15.07 -7.86 -10.59
CA GLU A 354 -15.23 -7.54 -9.17
C GLU A 354 -16.07 -6.28 -8.96
N CYS A 355 -15.70 -5.20 -9.66
CA CYS A 355 -16.42 -3.95 -9.60
C CYS A 355 -17.87 -4.10 -10.09
N GLU A 356 -18.11 -4.87 -11.16
CA GLU A 356 -19.44 -5.12 -11.69
C GLU A 356 -20.31 -5.98 -10.77
N ALA A 357 -19.72 -6.96 -10.08
CA ALA A 357 -20.46 -7.83 -9.17
C ALA A 357 -20.77 -7.16 -7.81
N LEU A 358 -19.91 -6.26 -7.34
CA LEU A 358 -20.00 -5.70 -5.99
C LEU A 358 -20.53 -4.27 -5.92
N CYS A 359 -20.15 -3.43 -6.87
CA CYS A 359 -20.31 -1.98 -6.71
C CYS A 359 -21.64 -1.51 -7.30
N THR A 360 -22.38 -0.73 -6.52
CA THR A 360 -23.57 -0.01 -6.99
C THR A 360 -23.17 1.20 -7.83
N ARG A 361 -22.07 1.85 -7.46
CA ARG A 361 -21.46 2.98 -8.17
C ARG A 361 -19.94 2.84 -8.18
N MET A 362 -19.31 3.31 -9.23
CA MET A 362 -17.85 3.27 -9.36
C MET A 362 -17.30 4.50 -10.06
N ALA A 363 -16.02 4.76 -9.84
CA ALA A 363 -15.23 5.73 -10.57
C ALA A 363 -14.08 5.05 -11.31
N ILE A 364 -13.86 5.42 -12.57
CA ILE A 364 -12.67 5.00 -13.32
C ILE A 364 -11.60 6.07 -13.15
N MET A 365 -10.45 5.67 -12.60
CA MET A 365 -9.32 6.51 -12.31
C MET A 365 -8.22 6.35 -13.36
N VAL A 366 -7.76 7.47 -13.94
CA VAL A 366 -6.68 7.53 -14.93
C VAL A 366 -5.78 8.71 -14.57
N ASN A 367 -4.46 8.51 -14.54
CA ASN A 367 -3.46 9.54 -14.22
C ASN A 367 -3.78 10.37 -12.95
N GLY A 368 -4.31 9.75 -11.90
CA GLY A 368 -4.61 10.44 -10.64
C GLY A 368 -5.98 11.14 -10.58
N LYS A 369 -6.79 11.09 -11.64
CA LYS A 369 -8.08 11.79 -11.77
C LYS A 369 -9.23 10.83 -12.00
N PHE A 370 -10.44 11.21 -11.59
CA PHE A 370 -11.66 10.53 -12.03
C PHE A 370 -11.99 10.94 -13.46
N ARG A 371 -12.02 9.95 -14.36
CA ARG A 371 -12.45 10.15 -15.76
C ARG A 371 -13.94 10.04 -15.92
N CYS A 372 -14.56 9.12 -15.19
CA CYS A 372 -16.00 8.95 -15.17
C CYS A 372 -16.45 8.42 -13.80
N LEU A 373 -17.72 8.66 -13.48
CA LEU A 373 -18.35 8.29 -12.23
C LEU A 373 -19.80 7.88 -12.52
N GLY A 374 -20.24 6.72 -12.00
CA GLY A 374 -21.62 6.28 -12.18
C GLY A 374 -21.84 4.81 -11.89
N SER A 375 -23.06 4.34 -12.12
CA SER A 375 -23.36 2.90 -12.07
C SER A 375 -22.75 2.19 -13.28
N VAL A 376 -22.54 0.87 -13.17
CA VAL A 376 -22.02 0.05 -14.28
C VAL A 376 -22.82 0.26 -15.56
N GLN A 377 -24.15 0.24 -15.45
CA GLN A 377 -25.03 0.40 -16.60
C GLN A 377 -24.95 1.80 -17.21
N HIS A 378 -24.85 2.84 -16.37
CA HIS A 378 -24.67 4.20 -16.83
C HIS A 378 -23.36 4.37 -17.62
N LEU A 379 -22.26 3.82 -17.09
CA LEU A 379 -20.96 3.85 -17.76
C LEU A 379 -20.97 3.08 -19.10
N LYS A 380 -21.60 1.90 -19.14
CA LYS A 380 -21.77 1.11 -20.38
C LYS A 380 -22.62 1.85 -21.43
N ASN A 381 -23.65 2.57 -21.01
CA ASN A 381 -24.52 3.32 -21.92
C ASN A 381 -23.83 4.58 -22.48
N ARG A 382 -23.08 5.31 -21.63
CA ARG A 382 -22.47 6.60 -21.95
C ARG A 382 -21.14 6.48 -22.69
N PHE A 383 -20.30 5.53 -22.29
CA PHE A 383 -18.94 5.37 -22.81
C PHE A 383 -18.73 4.08 -23.60
N GLY A 384 -19.76 3.24 -23.71
CA GLY A 384 -19.71 2.04 -24.53
C GLY A 384 -19.99 2.32 -26.00
N ASP A 385 -19.47 1.45 -26.86
CA ASP A 385 -19.67 1.51 -28.31
C ASP A 385 -21.06 1.00 -28.75
N GLY A 386 -21.99 0.81 -27.80
CA GLY A 386 -23.36 0.38 -28.02
C GLY A 386 -23.59 -1.14 -27.94
N TYR A 387 -24.25 -1.70 -28.95
CA TYR A 387 -24.60 -3.12 -29.02
C TYR A 387 -23.77 -3.84 -30.07
N THR A 388 -23.27 -5.02 -29.72
CA THR A 388 -22.63 -5.95 -30.63
C THR A 388 -23.64 -7.02 -31.03
N ILE A 389 -23.88 -7.15 -32.32
CA ILE A 389 -24.76 -8.17 -32.89
C ILE A 389 -23.90 -9.19 -33.62
N VAL A 390 -23.97 -10.44 -33.18
CA VAL A 390 -23.32 -11.58 -33.85
C VAL A 390 -24.41 -12.41 -34.52
N VAL A 391 -24.31 -12.61 -35.83
CA VAL A 391 -25.27 -13.41 -36.60
C VAL A 391 -24.54 -14.57 -37.25
N ARG A 392 -25.10 -15.78 -37.12
CA ARG A 392 -24.65 -17.00 -37.78
C ARG A 392 -25.64 -17.39 -38.87
N ILE A 393 -25.14 -17.60 -40.09
CA ILE A 393 -25.94 -17.94 -41.26
C ILE A 393 -25.76 -19.42 -41.57
N ALA A 394 -26.87 -20.11 -41.88
CA ALA A 394 -26.88 -21.54 -42.18
C ALA A 394 -26.26 -21.83 -43.56
N GLY A 395 -25.56 -22.97 -43.68
CA GLY A 395 -25.03 -23.51 -44.95
C GLY A 395 -23.50 -23.58 -45.01
N SER A 396 -22.96 -24.44 -45.87
CA SER A 396 -21.51 -24.69 -45.98
C SER A 396 -20.74 -23.55 -46.70
N SER A 397 -21.44 -22.76 -47.52
CA SER A 397 -20.93 -21.58 -48.23
C SER A 397 -22.06 -20.55 -48.42
N PRO A 398 -22.53 -19.90 -47.35
CA PRO A 398 -23.68 -19.00 -47.42
C PRO A 398 -23.35 -17.72 -48.19
N ASP A 399 -24.30 -17.20 -48.97
CA ASP A 399 -24.20 -15.86 -49.52
C ASP A 399 -24.45 -14.83 -48.40
N LEU A 400 -23.41 -14.07 -48.07
CA LEU A 400 -23.43 -13.10 -46.99
C LEU A 400 -23.96 -11.73 -47.44
N LYS A 401 -24.04 -11.48 -48.74
CA LYS A 401 -24.45 -10.17 -49.29
C LYS A 401 -25.88 -9.76 -48.88
N PRO A 402 -26.89 -10.65 -48.93
CA PRO A 402 -28.26 -10.29 -48.53
C PRO A 402 -28.35 -9.85 -47.06
N VAL A 403 -27.53 -10.44 -46.20
CA VAL A 403 -27.47 -10.08 -44.78
C VAL A 403 -26.75 -8.76 -44.58
N GLN A 404 -25.66 -8.50 -45.32
CA GLN A 404 -24.94 -7.22 -45.28
C GLN A 404 -25.83 -6.06 -45.74
N GLU A 405 -26.55 -6.22 -46.85
CA GLU A 405 -27.50 -5.21 -47.35
C GLU A 405 -28.64 -4.98 -46.36
N PHE A 406 -29.18 -6.05 -45.78
CA PHE A 406 -30.20 -5.95 -44.74
C PHE A 406 -29.73 -5.15 -43.53
N PHE A 407 -28.51 -5.39 -43.03
CA PHE A 407 -27.97 -4.63 -41.90
C PHE A 407 -27.75 -3.17 -42.25
N GLY A 408 -27.26 -2.85 -43.45
CA GLY A 408 -27.12 -1.48 -43.93
C GLY A 408 -28.44 -0.70 -43.98
N LEU A 409 -29.54 -1.38 -44.34
CA LEU A 409 -30.87 -0.77 -44.42
C LEU A 409 -31.60 -0.73 -43.07
N ALA A 410 -31.60 -1.84 -42.34
CA ALA A 410 -32.37 -1.99 -41.10
C ALA A 410 -31.72 -1.29 -39.90
N PHE A 411 -30.39 -1.16 -39.92
CA PHE A 411 -29.59 -0.57 -38.86
C PHE A 411 -28.60 0.46 -39.43
N PRO A 412 -29.08 1.68 -39.74
CA PRO A 412 -28.23 2.77 -40.20
C PRO A 412 -27.11 3.05 -39.19
N GLY A 413 -25.86 3.13 -39.66
CA GLY A 413 -24.70 3.34 -38.80
C GLY A 413 -24.11 2.07 -38.17
N SER A 414 -24.63 0.88 -38.50
CA SER A 414 -23.98 -0.37 -38.12
C SER A 414 -22.61 -0.52 -38.81
N VAL A 415 -21.58 -0.91 -38.07
CA VAL A 415 -20.22 -1.13 -38.58
C VAL A 415 -19.90 -2.62 -38.50
N LEU A 416 -19.53 -3.23 -39.62
CA LEU A 416 -19.05 -4.61 -39.64
C LEU A 416 -17.64 -4.67 -39.00
N LYS A 417 -17.52 -5.33 -37.84
CA LYS A 417 -16.25 -5.50 -37.12
C LYS A 417 -15.50 -6.75 -37.57
N GLU A 418 -16.21 -7.87 -37.67
CA GLU A 418 -15.62 -9.15 -38.03
C GLU A 418 -16.50 -9.92 -39.02
N LYS A 419 -15.83 -10.65 -39.91
CA LYS A 419 -16.43 -11.56 -40.90
C LYS A 419 -15.66 -12.88 -40.87
N HIS A 420 -16.32 -13.96 -40.43
CA HIS A 420 -15.68 -15.25 -40.28
C HIS A 420 -16.55 -16.39 -40.82
N ARG A 421 -16.28 -16.85 -42.05
CA ARG A 421 -17.03 -17.88 -42.82
C ARG A 421 -18.55 -17.66 -42.84
N ASN A 422 -19.24 -18.09 -41.78
CA ASN A 422 -20.70 -18.02 -41.64
C ASN A 422 -21.16 -17.03 -40.57
N MET A 423 -20.23 -16.34 -39.92
CA MET A 423 -20.49 -15.43 -38.81
C MET A 423 -20.17 -13.99 -39.22
N LEU A 424 -21.10 -13.09 -38.91
CA LEU A 424 -20.95 -11.65 -39.09
C LEU A 424 -21.15 -10.96 -37.75
N GLN A 425 -20.22 -10.08 -37.39
CA GLN A 425 -20.30 -9.27 -36.18
C GLN A 425 -20.43 -7.79 -36.54
N TYR A 426 -21.53 -7.18 -36.11
CA TYR A 426 -21.83 -5.77 -36.30
C TYR A 426 -21.77 -5.03 -34.96
N GLN A 427 -21.27 -3.80 -34.99
CA GLN A 427 -21.36 -2.85 -33.89
C GLN A 427 -22.40 -1.80 -34.23
N LEU A 428 -23.38 -1.60 -33.35
CA LEU A 428 -24.43 -0.60 -33.48
C LEU A 428 -24.32 0.42 -32.34
N PRO A 429 -24.33 1.73 -32.63
CA PRO A 429 -24.39 2.76 -31.60
C PRO A 429 -25.66 2.63 -30.75
N SER A 430 -25.53 2.74 -29.42
CA SER A 430 -26.64 2.64 -28.45
C SER A 430 -27.71 3.72 -28.63
N SER A 431 -27.35 4.87 -29.20
CA SER A 431 -28.24 6.02 -29.41
C SER A 431 -29.29 5.80 -30.51
N LEU A 432 -29.10 4.82 -31.39
CA LEU A 432 -29.88 4.69 -32.63
C LEU A 432 -30.95 3.59 -32.58
N SER A 433 -30.90 2.67 -31.62
CA SER A 433 -31.80 1.51 -31.62
C SER A 433 -32.02 0.89 -30.24
N SER A 434 -33.29 0.68 -29.89
CA SER A 434 -33.68 -0.09 -28.70
C SER A 434 -33.41 -1.58 -28.90
N LEU A 435 -32.97 -2.26 -27.85
CA LEU A 435 -32.75 -3.72 -27.84
C LEU A 435 -33.99 -4.49 -28.33
N ALA A 436 -35.19 -4.06 -27.91
CA ALA A 436 -36.45 -4.66 -28.36
C ALA A 436 -36.64 -4.56 -29.89
N ARG A 437 -36.27 -3.42 -30.49
CA ARG A 437 -36.32 -3.24 -31.95
C ARG A 437 -35.32 -4.14 -32.65
N ILE A 438 -34.10 -4.26 -32.13
CA ILE A 438 -33.07 -5.14 -32.69
C ILE A 438 -33.57 -6.59 -32.74
N PHE A 439 -34.07 -7.11 -31.61
CA PHE A 439 -34.62 -8.47 -31.55
C PHE A 439 -35.83 -8.66 -32.45
N SER A 440 -36.75 -7.69 -32.51
CA SER A 440 -37.94 -7.77 -33.38
C SER A 440 -37.56 -7.89 -34.86
N VAL A 441 -36.66 -7.02 -35.32
CA VAL A 441 -36.19 -6.97 -36.72
C VAL A 441 -35.44 -8.24 -37.11
N LEU A 442 -34.54 -8.74 -36.25
CA LEU A 442 -33.82 -9.99 -36.48
C LEU A 442 -34.74 -11.20 -36.47
N SER A 443 -35.71 -11.25 -35.56
CA SER A 443 -36.66 -12.36 -35.47
C SER A 443 -37.57 -12.45 -36.70
N GLN A 444 -38.07 -11.31 -37.19
CA GLN A 444 -38.90 -11.28 -38.40
C GLN A 444 -38.12 -11.70 -39.66
N SER A 445 -36.83 -11.35 -39.73
CA SER A 445 -35.99 -11.66 -40.89
C SER A 445 -35.26 -13.02 -40.78
N LYS A 446 -35.41 -13.75 -39.66
CA LYS A 446 -34.71 -15.02 -39.42
C LYS A 446 -34.92 -16.05 -40.54
N LYS A 447 -36.18 -16.30 -40.91
CA LYS A 447 -36.55 -17.27 -41.97
C LYS A 447 -36.10 -16.81 -43.36
N ARG A 448 -36.22 -15.51 -43.64
CA ARG A 448 -35.91 -14.91 -44.96
C ARG A 448 -34.41 -14.90 -45.26
N LEU A 449 -33.58 -14.69 -44.24
CA LEU A 449 -32.14 -14.54 -44.36
C LEU A 449 -31.36 -15.81 -43.98
N HIS A 450 -32.04 -16.94 -43.74
CA HIS A 450 -31.44 -18.21 -43.31
C HIS A 450 -30.50 -18.06 -42.10
N ILE A 451 -30.89 -17.22 -41.13
CA ILE A 451 -30.14 -17.02 -39.88
C ILE A 451 -30.36 -18.26 -39.00
N GLU A 452 -29.29 -18.97 -38.69
CA GLU A 452 -29.29 -20.11 -37.78
C GLU A 452 -29.50 -19.59 -36.35
N ASP A 453 -28.58 -18.74 -35.90
CA ASP A 453 -28.57 -18.14 -34.57
C ASP A 453 -28.09 -16.69 -34.61
N TYR A 454 -28.53 -15.90 -33.63
CA TYR A 454 -28.03 -14.56 -33.42
C TYR A 454 -27.88 -14.26 -31.93
N SER A 455 -26.90 -13.44 -31.59
CA SER A 455 -26.63 -12.95 -30.24
C SER A 455 -26.52 -11.44 -30.26
N VAL A 456 -27.14 -10.78 -29.29
CA VAL A 456 -27.04 -9.33 -29.09
C VAL A 456 -26.48 -9.12 -27.70
N SER A 457 -25.28 -8.55 -27.62
CA SER A 457 -24.62 -8.19 -26.37
C SER A 457 -24.38 -6.68 -26.31
N GLN A 458 -24.35 -6.12 -25.10
CA GLN A 458 -23.89 -4.76 -24.90
C GLN A 458 -22.37 -4.75 -24.74
N THR A 459 -21.72 -3.64 -25.10
CA THR A 459 -20.33 -3.36 -24.74
C THR A 459 -20.07 -3.68 -23.27
N THR A 460 -19.02 -4.48 -23.01
CA THR A 460 -18.65 -4.86 -21.64
C THR A 460 -17.94 -3.70 -20.93
N LEU A 461 -17.89 -3.75 -19.60
CA LEU A 461 -17.15 -2.77 -18.82
C LEU A 461 -15.64 -2.81 -19.14
N ASP A 462 -15.12 -3.98 -19.51
CA ASP A 462 -13.74 -4.15 -19.97
C ASP A 462 -13.43 -3.30 -21.19
N GLN A 463 -14.33 -3.28 -22.19
CA GLN A 463 -14.13 -2.49 -23.41
C GLN A 463 -14.14 -0.99 -23.12
N VAL A 464 -15.07 -0.54 -22.28
CA VAL A 464 -15.11 0.85 -21.79
C VAL A 464 -13.80 1.19 -21.09
N PHE A 465 -13.32 0.31 -20.21
CA PHE A 465 -12.08 0.52 -19.48
C PHE A 465 -10.85 0.56 -20.40
N VAL A 466 -10.75 -0.32 -21.39
CA VAL A 466 -9.63 -0.34 -22.35
C VAL A 466 -9.55 0.99 -23.11
N ASN A 467 -10.69 1.61 -23.45
CA ASN A 467 -10.69 2.92 -24.09
C ASN A 467 -10.09 4.00 -23.19
N PHE A 468 -10.41 4.00 -21.89
CA PHE A 468 -9.81 4.93 -20.93
C PHE A 468 -8.36 4.61 -20.55
N ALA A 469 -7.99 3.33 -20.56
CA ALA A 469 -6.64 2.88 -20.23
C ALA A 469 -5.61 3.35 -21.27
N LYS A 470 -6.00 3.54 -22.53
CA LYS A 470 -5.14 4.11 -23.59
C LYS A 470 -4.65 5.53 -23.28
N ASP A 471 -5.40 6.29 -22.49
CA ASP A 471 -5.04 7.66 -22.09
C ASP A 471 -4.12 7.69 -20.86
N GLN A 472 -3.79 6.54 -20.28
CA GLN A 472 -2.82 6.46 -19.19
C GLN A 472 -1.44 6.82 -19.74
N SER A 473 -0.78 7.80 -19.14
CA SER A 473 0.58 8.17 -19.55
C SER A 473 1.60 7.24 -18.89
N ASP A 474 2.38 6.51 -19.70
CA ASP A 474 3.48 5.62 -19.27
C ASP A 474 4.74 6.37 -18.79
N ASP A 475 4.58 7.56 -18.20
CA ASP A 475 5.70 8.37 -17.71
C ASP A 475 6.46 7.71 -16.53
N ASP A 476 5.85 6.71 -15.89
CA ASP A 476 6.45 5.99 -14.76
C ASP A 476 7.37 4.84 -15.21
N HIS A 477 7.13 4.19 -16.36
CA HIS A 477 8.00 3.10 -16.84
C HIS A 477 9.33 3.61 -17.41
N LEU A 478 9.33 4.76 -18.11
CA LEU A 478 10.55 5.33 -18.70
C LEU A 478 11.53 5.90 -17.66
N LYS A 479 11.05 6.28 -16.47
CA LYS A 479 11.92 6.87 -15.43
C LYS A 479 12.56 5.86 -14.49
N ASP A 480 11.90 4.75 -14.17
CA ASP A 480 12.53 3.69 -13.37
C ASP A 480 13.70 3.01 -14.13
N LEU A 481 13.60 2.91 -15.46
CA LEU A 481 14.73 2.51 -16.33
C LEU A 481 15.89 3.53 -16.28
N SER A 482 15.60 4.84 -16.23
CA SER A 482 16.65 5.87 -16.11
C SER A 482 17.27 5.98 -14.71
N LEU A 483 16.50 5.70 -13.66
CA LEU A 483 16.98 5.69 -12.27
C LEU A 483 17.83 4.45 -11.99
N HIS A 484 17.49 3.29 -12.55
CA HIS A 484 18.34 2.10 -12.48
C HIS A 484 19.63 2.26 -13.29
N LYS A 485 19.59 2.94 -14.44
CA LYS A 485 20.81 3.24 -15.23
C LYS A 485 21.78 4.14 -14.46
N ASN A 486 21.29 5.04 -13.60
CA ASN A 486 22.14 5.89 -12.75
C ASN A 486 22.57 5.24 -11.43
N GLN A 487 22.06 4.06 -11.08
CA GLN A 487 22.50 3.30 -9.90
C GLN A 487 23.48 2.16 -10.24
N THR A 488 23.65 1.81 -11.52
CA THR A 488 24.61 0.78 -11.98
C THR A 488 25.81 1.32 -12.73
N VAL A 489 25.95 2.64 -12.91
CA VAL A 489 27.20 3.23 -13.40
C VAL A 489 28.14 3.39 -12.21
N VAL A 490 28.86 2.31 -11.90
CA VAL A 490 30.23 2.48 -11.42
C VAL A 490 30.94 3.27 -12.50
N ASP A 491 31.46 4.43 -12.13
CA ASP A 491 32.17 5.35 -13.01
C ASP A 491 33.36 4.60 -13.68
N VAL A 492 33.18 4.14 -14.92
CA VAL A 492 34.20 3.38 -15.67
C VAL A 492 35.45 4.25 -15.91
N ALA A 493 35.33 5.56 -15.75
CA ALA A 493 36.43 6.52 -15.76
C ALA A 493 37.36 6.39 -14.53
N VAL A 494 36.86 5.93 -13.37
CA VAL A 494 37.65 5.74 -12.14
C VAL A 494 38.37 4.38 -12.13
N LEU A 495 37.82 3.38 -12.83
CA LEU A 495 38.49 2.07 -13.01
C LEU A 495 39.63 2.12 -14.04
N THR A 496 39.56 3.00 -15.03
CA THR A 496 40.62 3.15 -16.04
C THR A 496 41.81 3.97 -15.56
N SER A 497 41.65 4.81 -14.51
CA SER A 497 42.79 5.45 -13.84
C SER A 497 43.55 4.53 -12.90
N PHE A 498 42.90 3.47 -12.36
CA PHE A 498 43.54 2.51 -11.45
C PHE A 498 44.36 1.42 -12.16
N LEU A 499 44.13 1.21 -13.46
CA LEU A 499 44.84 0.21 -14.29
C LEU A 499 46.06 0.77 -15.04
N LYS A 500 46.39 2.06 -14.86
CA LYS A 500 47.53 2.72 -15.52
C LYS A 500 48.68 3.09 -14.56
N ASP A 501 48.60 2.70 -13.30
CA ASP A 501 49.69 2.95 -12.35
C ASP A 501 50.78 1.86 -12.48
N GLU A 502 51.77 2.11 -13.33
CA GLU A 502 52.98 1.29 -13.55
C GLU A 502 53.98 1.36 -12.38
N LYS A 503 53.50 1.29 -11.13
CA LYS A 503 54.38 1.31 -9.95
C LYS A 503 53.96 0.35 -8.84
N VAL A 504 53.76 -0.92 -9.15
CA VAL A 504 54.19 -2.04 -8.26
C VAL A 504 54.38 -3.29 -9.14
N LYS A 505 55.47 -3.33 -9.91
CA LYS A 505 56.06 -4.58 -10.39
C LYS A 505 57.42 -4.68 -9.75
N GLU A 506 57.47 -5.30 -8.58
CA GLU A 506 58.64 -6.01 -8.05
C GLU A 506 58.27 -6.57 -6.68
N SER A 507 58.06 -7.89 -6.62
CA SER A 507 58.54 -8.81 -5.58
C SER A 507 57.89 -10.18 -5.78
N TYR A 508 58.58 -10.99 -6.59
CA TYR A 508 58.91 -12.41 -6.42
C TYR A 508 57.94 -13.37 -5.69
N VAL A 509 57.62 -14.43 -6.45
CA VAL A 509 57.49 -15.88 -6.11
C VAL A 509 56.30 -16.33 -5.29
#